data_AF-A0A9E1B760-F1
#
_entry.id   AF-A0A9E1B760-F1
#
_cell.length_a   1.000
_cell.length_b   1.000
_cell.length_c   1.000
_cell.angle_alpha   90.00
_cell.angle_beta   90.00
_cell.angle_gamma   90.00
#
_symmetry.space_group_name_H-M   'P 1'
#
loop_
_entity.id
_entity.type
_entity.pdbx_description
1 polymer ?
#
loop_
_entity_poly.entity_id
_entity_poly.type
_entity_poly.pdbx_seq_one_letter_code
_entity_poly.pdbx_strand_id
1 'polypeptide(L)'
;MTTLNILKENEQDFEWYPTTQEIIECVKKHINAQTYGGYSILDIGAGDGRVLKALTYGKNTLCYSIEKSEILRNKQDKDIIPLGCDLWQNTLIDKEMDFIFCNPPYSEYEAWCEKIIKEANTEKGIYFVIPERYKQSAIINQALKARKLENKIYSLGAFNFLNAERGARAKVEVVFVKIENERYSDNVSAFDLFLDENFKFNTTSKFNQEAQRERIKKELINSKNHL
;
A
#
# COMPACT_ATOMS: atom_id res chain seq x y z
N MET A 1 29.38 -12.33 -9.70
CA MET A 1 28.03 -12.94 -9.74
C MET A 1 27.03 -11.81 -9.49
N THR A 2 25.99 -11.66 -10.32
CA THR A 2 24.98 -10.59 -10.16
C THR A 2 24.06 -10.90 -8.99
N THR A 3 23.37 -9.88 -8.43
CA THR A 3 22.38 -10.11 -7.36
C THR A 3 21.30 -11.06 -7.85
N LEU A 4 20.85 -10.87 -9.09
CA LEU A 4 19.87 -11.75 -9.72
C LEU A 4 20.26 -13.23 -9.72
N ASN A 5 21.52 -13.55 -10.03
CA ASN A 5 21.98 -14.94 -10.06
C ASN A 5 21.99 -15.55 -8.65
N ILE A 6 22.46 -14.79 -7.65
CA ILE A 6 22.45 -15.21 -6.25
C ILE A 6 21.02 -15.53 -5.79
N LEU A 7 20.04 -14.69 -6.15
CA LEU A 7 18.64 -14.92 -5.78
C LEU A 7 18.07 -16.18 -6.43
N LYS A 8 18.37 -16.44 -7.69
CA LYS A 8 17.92 -17.65 -8.40
C LYS A 8 18.53 -18.91 -7.79
N GLU A 9 19.82 -18.90 -7.50
CA GLU A 9 20.54 -20.03 -6.89
C GLU A 9 20.03 -20.38 -5.48
N ASN A 10 19.43 -19.42 -4.78
CA ASN A 10 18.89 -19.60 -3.43
C ASN A 10 17.35 -19.64 -3.39
N GLU A 11 16.68 -19.76 -4.54
CA GLU A 11 15.20 -19.79 -4.64
C GLU A 11 14.49 -18.58 -4.01
N GLN A 12 15.15 -17.42 -4.02
CA GLN A 12 14.65 -16.16 -3.43
C GLN A 12 14.40 -15.05 -4.46
N ASP A 13 14.37 -15.40 -5.74
CA ASP A 13 14.19 -14.42 -6.80
C ASP A 13 12.79 -13.79 -6.81
N PHE A 14 11.72 -14.57 -6.54
CA PHE A 14 10.33 -14.10 -6.47
C PHE A 14 9.93 -13.08 -7.56
N GLU A 15 10.50 -13.22 -8.76
CA GLU A 15 10.35 -12.26 -9.86
C GLU A 15 10.82 -10.81 -9.56
N TRP A 16 11.90 -10.64 -8.80
CA TRP A 16 12.42 -9.34 -8.43
C TRP A 16 12.90 -8.52 -9.64
N TYR A 17 12.29 -7.36 -9.84
CA TYR A 17 12.71 -6.33 -10.78
C TYR A 17 13.32 -5.15 -10.03
N PRO A 18 14.65 -4.94 -10.11
CA PRO A 18 15.25 -3.78 -9.49
C PRO A 18 14.73 -2.50 -10.15
N THR A 19 14.06 -1.64 -9.38
CA THR A 19 13.53 -0.37 -9.89
C THR A 19 14.66 0.49 -10.47
N THR A 20 14.47 1.00 -11.69
CA THR A 20 15.52 1.77 -12.39
C THR A 20 15.62 3.20 -11.86
N GLN A 21 16.75 3.87 -12.15
CA GLN A 21 16.96 5.25 -11.71
C GLN A 21 15.91 6.20 -12.31
N GLU A 22 15.52 6.01 -13.57
CA GLU A 22 14.53 6.85 -14.24
C GLU A 22 13.16 6.76 -13.57
N ILE A 23 12.76 5.56 -13.14
CA ILE A 23 11.52 5.34 -12.41
C ILE A 23 11.60 5.98 -11.01
N ILE A 24 12.73 5.80 -10.31
CA ILE A 24 12.97 6.41 -9.01
C ILE A 24 12.88 7.94 -9.11
N GLU A 25 13.51 8.56 -10.10
CA GLU A 25 13.47 10.00 -10.30
C GLU A 25 12.06 10.51 -10.67
N CYS A 26 11.29 9.72 -11.42
CA CYS A 26 9.88 10.02 -11.71
C CYS A 26 9.06 10.13 -10.41
N VAL A 27 9.15 9.13 -9.54
CA VAL A 27 8.45 9.14 -8.24
C VAL A 27 8.98 10.25 -7.34
N LYS A 28 10.31 10.42 -7.28
CA LYS A 28 10.98 11.47 -6.48
C LYS A 28 10.53 12.87 -6.87
N LYS A 29 10.42 13.15 -8.16
CA LYS A 29 9.90 14.43 -8.66
C LYS A 29 8.45 14.66 -8.20
N HIS A 30 7.61 13.64 -8.32
CA HIS A 30 6.21 13.75 -7.91
C HIS A 30 6.06 13.92 -6.39
N ILE A 31 6.70 13.08 -5.58
CA ILE A 31 6.59 13.15 -4.11
C ILE A 31 7.12 14.47 -3.56
N ASN A 32 8.19 15.03 -4.13
CA ASN A 32 8.75 16.34 -3.74
C ASN A 32 7.80 17.49 -4.07
N ALA A 33 7.00 17.39 -5.13
CA ALA A 33 6.01 18.41 -5.46
C ALA A 33 4.79 18.37 -4.51
N GLN A 34 4.54 17.21 -3.88
CA GLN A 34 3.40 17.00 -2.97
C GLN A 34 3.77 17.19 -1.49
N THR A 35 5.07 17.26 -1.16
CA THR A 35 5.55 17.28 0.24
C THR A 35 6.54 18.41 0.48
N TYR A 36 6.27 19.22 1.50
CA TYR A 36 7.14 20.31 1.94
C TYR A 36 7.99 19.95 3.19
N GLY A 37 7.81 18.74 3.75
CA GLY A 37 8.45 18.30 4.98
C GLY A 37 8.70 16.79 5.02
N GLY A 38 8.91 16.28 6.23
CA GLY A 38 9.02 14.83 6.48
C GLY A 38 7.75 14.07 6.12
N TYR A 39 7.89 12.78 5.86
CA TYR A 39 6.78 11.86 5.60
C TYR A 39 7.15 10.44 6.03
N SER A 40 6.19 9.52 6.02
CA SER A 40 6.45 8.08 6.13
C SER A 40 6.18 7.37 4.80
N ILE A 41 6.97 6.35 4.48
CA ILE A 41 6.77 5.57 3.25
C ILE A 41 7.03 4.09 3.51
N LEU A 42 6.13 3.25 3.00
CA LEU A 42 6.29 1.80 2.94
C LEU A 42 6.58 1.38 1.50
N ASP A 43 7.66 0.62 1.32
CA ASP A 43 7.96 -0.09 0.07
C ASP A 43 7.59 -1.57 0.21
N ILE A 44 6.65 -2.04 -0.62
CA ILE A 44 6.16 -3.41 -0.64
C ILE A 44 6.79 -4.15 -1.82
N GLY A 45 7.56 -5.20 -1.53
CA GLY A 45 8.50 -5.79 -2.48
C GLY A 45 9.76 -4.93 -2.60
N ALA A 46 10.25 -4.42 -1.46
CA ALA A 46 11.28 -3.37 -1.41
C ALA A 46 12.62 -3.75 -2.04
N GLY A 47 12.86 -5.03 -2.28
CA GLY A 47 14.13 -5.52 -2.79
C GLY A 47 15.29 -5.11 -1.90
N ASP A 48 16.34 -4.57 -2.53
CA ASP A 48 17.52 -4.08 -1.82
C ASP A 48 17.33 -2.71 -1.15
N GLY A 49 16.10 -2.16 -1.15
CA GLY A 49 15.78 -0.89 -0.50
C GLY A 49 16.27 0.35 -1.25
N ARG A 50 16.73 0.22 -2.50
CA ARG A 50 17.25 1.36 -3.29
C ARG A 50 16.22 2.48 -3.48
N VAL A 51 14.93 2.15 -3.59
CA VAL A 51 13.86 3.13 -3.78
C VAL A 51 13.72 3.96 -2.51
N LEU A 52 13.55 3.31 -1.35
CA LEU A 52 13.50 3.98 -0.06
C LEU A 52 14.73 4.87 0.13
N LYS A 53 15.93 4.32 -0.03
CA LYS A 53 17.19 5.08 0.09
C LYS A 53 17.23 6.33 -0.80
N ALA A 54 16.78 6.23 -2.05
CA ALA A 54 16.81 7.34 -2.98
C ALA A 54 15.74 8.41 -2.73
N LEU A 55 14.57 8.01 -2.22
CA LEU A 55 13.47 8.91 -1.89
C LEU A 55 13.71 9.66 -0.58
N THR A 56 14.47 9.08 0.36
CA THR A 56 14.57 9.60 1.74
C THR A 56 15.90 10.26 2.07
N TYR A 57 16.91 10.15 1.19
CA TYR A 57 18.21 10.79 1.40
C TYR A 57 18.09 12.30 1.66
N GLY A 58 18.53 12.73 2.86
CA GLY A 58 18.53 14.14 3.28
C GLY A 58 17.19 14.66 3.81
N LYS A 59 16.20 13.80 4.07
CA LYS A 59 14.90 14.16 4.64
C LYS A 59 14.65 13.48 5.98
N ASN A 60 13.83 14.11 6.83
CA ASN A 60 13.29 13.46 8.02
C ASN A 60 12.13 12.53 7.61
N THR A 61 12.47 11.35 7.07
CA THR A 61 11.49 10.41 6.52
C THR A 61 11.59 9.06 7.21
N LEU A 62 10.46 8.50 7.63
CA LEU A 62 10.39 7.14 8.18
C LEU A 62 10.23 6.13 7.05
N CYS A 63 11.18 5.20 6.94
CA CYS A 63 11.24 4.21 5.87
C CYS A 63 10.81 2.85 6.39
N TYR A 64 9.84 2.23 5.74
CA TYR A 64 9.34 0.91 6.09
C TYR A 64 9.44 -0.03 4.89
N SER A 65 9.73 -1.30 5.14
CA SER A 65 9.79 -2.31 4.09
C SER A 65 8.97 -3.57 4.40
N ILE A 66 8.39 -4.14 3.34
CA ILE A 66 7.98 -5.55 3.29
C ILE A 66 8.78 -6.22 2.18
N GLU A 67 9.61 -7.20 2.50
CA GLU A 67 10.47 -7.89 1.52
C GLU A 67 10.68 -9.36 1.88
N LYS A 68 10.47 -10.25 0.89
CA LYS A 68 10.45 -11.71 1.07
C LYS A 68 11.81 -12.35 1.03
N SER A 69 12.70 -11.89 0.16
CA SER A 69 14.06 -12.38 0.10
C SER A 69 14.88 -11.91 1.29
N GLU A 70 15.41 -12.85 2.06
CA GLU A 70 16.39 -12.57 3.10
C GLU A 70 17.66 -11.95 2.54
N ILE A 71 18.10 -12.40 1.37
CA ILE A 71 19.28 -11.87 0.67
C ILE A 71 19.09 -10.38 0.34
N LEU A 72 17.90 -9.99 -0.09
CA LEU A 72 17.56 -8.59 -0.39
C LEU A 72 17.38 -7.77 0.88
N ARG A 73 16.67 -8.30 1.90
CA ARG A 73 16.58 -7.65 3.23
C ARG A 73 17.95 -7.34 3.83
N ASN A 74 18.90 -8.28 3.73
CA ASN A 74 20.26 -8.10 4.27
C ASN A 74 21.07 -7.04 3.51
N LYS A 75 20.61 -6.57 2.34
CA LYS A 75 21.21 -5.47 1.58
C LYS A 75 20.58 -4.11 1.87
N GLN A 76 19.44 -4.08 2.56
CA GLN A 76 18.75 -2.83 2.90
C GLN A 76 19.58 -2.01 3.88
N ASP A 77 19.42 -0.68 3.79
CA ASP A 77 20.05 0.25 4.73
C ASP A 77 19.49 0.03 6.14
N LYS A 78 20.30 0.25 7.19
CA LYS A 78 19.92 -0.03 8.58
C LYS A 78 18.81 0.88 9.09
N ASP A 79 18.63 2.03 8.45
CA ASP A 79 17.58 2.99 8.77
C ASP A 79 16.21 2.60 8.18
N ILE A 80 16.14 1.54 7.37
CA ILE A 80 14.88 0.98 6.87
C ILE A 80 14.32 0.02 7.94
N ILE A 81 13.10 0.30 8.39
CA ILE A 81 12.41 -0.49 9.43
C ILE A 81 11.62 -1.62 8.74
N PRO A 82 11.95 -2.90 8.96
CA PRO A 82 11.19 -4.00 8.40
C PRO A 82 9.84 -4.15 9.12
N LEU A 83 8.73 -4.06 8.38
CA LEU A 83 7.37 -4.30 8.89
C LEU A 83 6.85 -5.71 8.62
N GLY A 84 7.47 -6.43 7.68
CA GLY A 84 7.08 -7.80 7.36
C GLY A 84 7.97 -8.42 6.30
N CYS A 85 7.79 -9.74 6.10
CA CYS A 85 8.53 -10.49 5.10
C CYS A 85 7.67 -10.89 3.89
N ASP A 86 6.36 -11.08 4.03
CA ASP A 86 5.51 -11.51 2.91
C ASP A 86 4.24 -10.69 2.90
N LEU A 87 3.94 -10.05 1.77
CA LEU A 87 2.72 -9.25 1.58
C LEU A 87 1.47 -10.06 1.96
N TRP A 88 1.40 -11.33 1.56
CA TRP A 88 0.22 -12.18 1.78
C TRP A 88 0.04 -12.60 3.24
N GLN A 89 1.10 -12.52 4.05
CA GLN A 89 1.06 -12.80 5.48
C GLN A 89 0.91 -11.53 6.33
N ASN A 90 0.72 -10.38 5.69
CA ASN A 90 0.53 -9.09 6.35
C ASN A 90 -0.81 -8.48 5.96
N THR A 91 -1.49 -7.87 6.94
CA THR A 91 -2.53 -6.89 6.67
C THR A 91 -1.89 -5.51 6.51
N LEU A 92 -2.41 -4.67 5.64
CA LEU A 92 -1.96 -3.27 5.50
C LEU A 92 -2.86 -2.27 6.23
N ILE A 93 -4.02 -2.73 6.72
CA ILE A 93 -5.07 -1.88 7.30
C ILE A 93 -4.61 -1.22 8.61
N ASP A 94 -3.78 -1.92 9.39
CA ASP A 94 -3.25 -1.48 10.68
C ASP A 94 -1.95 -0.67 10.59
N LYS A 95 -1.39 -0.52 9.39
CA LYS A 95 -0.15 0.22 9.17
C LYS A 95 -0.52 1.56 8.58
N GLU A 96 -0.31 2.64 9.32
CA GLU A 96 -0.59 4.00 8.86
C GLU A 96 0.67 4.63 8.26
N MET A 97 0.56 5.23 7.08
CA MET A 97 1.68 5.90 6.41
C MET A 97 1.26 6.97 5.40
N ASP A 98 2.14 7.92 5.10
CA ASP A 98 1.83 8.94 4.09
C ASP A 98 1.78 8.36 2.68
N PHE A 99 2.68 7.45 2.32
CA PHE A 99 2.75 6.84 0.99
C PHE A 99 3.07 5.36 1.04
N ILE A 100 2.58 4.64 0.02
CA ILE A 100 3.03 3.29 -0.32
C ILE A 100 3.68 3.34 -1.69
N PHE A 101 4.80 2.62 -1.86
CA PHE A 101 5.40 2.33 -3.16
C PHE A 101 5.43 0.81 -3.38
N CYS A 102 5.20 0.38 -4.62
CA CYS A 102 5.31 -1.03 -4.99
C CYS A 102 5.73 -1.20 -6.46
N ASN A 103 6.75 -2.00 -6.70
CA ASN A 103 7.11 -2.55 -8.01
C ASN A 103 6.92 -4.07 -7.96
N PRO A 104 5.69 -4.57 -8.16
CA PRO A 104 5.35 -5.97 -7.89
C PRO A 104 5.96 -6.93 -8.92
N PRO A 105 6.01 -8.25 -8.62
CA PRO A 105 6.15 -9.30 -9.62
C PRO A 105 5.15 -9.10 -10.78
N TYR A 106 5.63 -9.04 -12.02
CA TYR A 106 4.76 -8.74 -13.18
C TYR A 106 3.84 -9.88 -13.57
N SER A 107 4.09 -11.09 -13.11
CA SER A 107 3.17 -12.21 -13.21
C SER A 107 2.01 -12.14 -12.21
N GLU A 108 2.17 -11.43 -11.09
CA GLU A 108 1.18 -11.36 -10.00
C GLU A 108 0.66 -9.93 -9.73
N TYR A 109 1.01 -8.96 -10.58
CA TYR A 109 0.78 -7.53 -10.33
C TYR A 109 -0.70 -7.18 -10.07
N GLU A 110 -1.66 -7.86 -10.69
CA GLU A 110 -3.09 -7.58 -10.46
C GLU A 110 -3.51 -7.91 -9.03
N ALA A 111 -3.09 -9.06 -8.52
CA ALA A 111 -3.41 -9.51 -7.17
C ALA A 111 -2.71 -8.64 -6.11
N TRP A 112 -1.45 -8.26 -6.37
CA TRP A 112 -0.73 -7.32 -5.51
C TRP A 112 -1.41 -5.95 -5.46
N CYS A 113 -1.75 -5.39 -6.63
CA CYS A 113 -2.47 -4.12 -6.71
C CYS A 113 -3.82 -4.18 -6.02
N GLU A 114 -4.61 -5.25 -6.22
CA GLU A 114 -5.90 -5.43 -5.55
C GLU A 114 -5.75 -5.38 -4.03
N LYS A 115 -4.86 -6.21 -3.47
CA LYS A 115 -4.63 -6.24 -2.03
C LYS A 115 -4.18 -4.89 -1.49
N ILE A 116 -3.20 -4.26 -2.15
CA ILE A 116 -2.66 -2.97 -1.71
C ILE A 116 -3.73 -1.88 -1.82
N ILE A 117 -4.47 -1.80 -2.92
CA ILE A 117 -5.55 -0.80 -3.07
C ILE A 117 -6.59 -1.02 -1.98
N LYS A 118 -7.07 -2.24 -1.75
CA LYS A 118 -8.13 -2.51 -0.76
C LYS A 118 -7.68 -2.27 0.67
N GLU A 119 -6.44 -2.59 1.01
CA GLU A 119 -5.96 -2.58 2.41
C GLU A 119 -5.10 -1.37 2.78
N ALA A 120 -4.62 -0.56 1.82
CA ALA A 120 -3.72 0.56 2.12
C ALA A 120 -4.37 1.60 3.03
N ASN A 121 -3.85 1.69 4.26
CA ASN A 121 -4.13 2.76 5.20
C ASN A 121 -3.10 3.89 5.03
N THR A 122 -3.36 4.74 4.03
CA THR A 122 -2.47 5.84 3.67
C THR A 122 -3.22 7.15 3.45
N GLU A 123 -2.60 8.26 3.86
CA GLU A 123 -3.23 9.59 3.79
C GLU A 123 -3.03 10.32 2.46
N LYS A 124 -1.97 10.01 1.69
CA LYS A 124 -1.64 10.74 0.45
C LYS A 124 -1.75 9.89 -0.81
N GLY A 125 -1.28 8.64 -0.80
CA GLY A 125 -1.52 7.75 -1.93
C GLY A 125 -0.50 6.64 -2.16
N ILE A 126 -0.69 5.93 -3.27
CA ILE A 126 0.01 4.70 -3.61
C ILE A 126 0.70 4.87 -4.96
N TYR A 127 1.99 4.55 -5.04
CA TYR A 127 2.74 4.46 -6.28
C TYR A 127 2.87 3.00 -6.71
N PHE A 128 2.55 2.72 -7.96
CA PHE A 128 2.79 1.42 -8.58
C PHE A 128 3.70 1.56 -9.80
N VAL A 129 4.59 0.59 -9.99
CA VAL A 129 5.33 0.38 -11.24
C VAL A 129 4.78 -0.88 -11.88
N ILE A 130 3.83 -0.75 -12.80
CA ILE A 130 3.05 -1.89 -13.30
C ILE A 130 2.95 -1.93 -14.83
N PRO A 131 2.77 -3.12 -15.42
CA PRO A 131 2.61 -3.25 -16.87
C PRO A 131 1.42 -2.46 -17.41
N GLU A 132 1.58 -1.79 -18.56
CA GLU A 132 0.55 -0.89 -19.17
C GLU A 132 -0.83 -1.57 -19.37
N ARG A 133 -0.85 -2.90 -19.51
CA ARG A 133 -2.08 -3.71 -19.57
C ARG A 133 -2.98 -3.61 -18.34
N TYR A 134 -2.51 -3.04 -17.23
CA TYR A 134 -3.34 -2.76 -16.04
C TYR A 134 -4.62 -1.96 -16.40
N LYS A 135 -4.57 -1.15 -17.45
CA LYS A 135 -5.72 -0.37 -17.96
C LYS A 135 -6.90 -1.25 -18.37
N GLN A 136 -6.66 -2.52 -18.71
CA GLN A 136 -7.69 -3.51 -19.03
C GLN A 136 -8.01 -4.47 -17.87
N SER A 137 -7.36 -4.30 -16.71
CA SER A 137 -7.53 -5.20 -15.57
C SER A 137 -8.90 -5.01 -14.91
N ALA A 138 -9.76 -6.02 -14.99
CA ALA A 138 -11.03 -6.00 -14.26
C ALA A 138 -10.80 -6.01 -12.74
N ILE A 139 -9.76 -6.71 -12.27
CA ILE A 139 -9.39 -6.85 -10.86
C ILE A 139 -9.02 -5.48 -10.26
N ILE A 140 -8.09 -4.77 -10.90
CA ILE A 140 -7.64 -3.45 -10.42
C ILE A 140 -8.79 -2.44 -10.48
N ASN A 141 -9.58 -2.44 -11.55
CA ASN A 141 -10.73 -1.54 -11.69
C ASN A 141 -11.79 -1.80 -10.61
N GLN A 142 -12.04 -3.07 -10.25
CA GLN A 142 -12.96 -3.41 -9.17
C GLN A 142 -12.43 -2.96 -7.80
N ALA A 143 -11.14 -3.13 -7.53
CA ALA A 143 -10.50 -2.66 -6.30
C ALA A 143 -10.57 -1.13 -6.15
N LEU A 144 -10.29 -0.38 -7.22
CA LEU A 144 -10.43 1.08 -7.24
C LEU A 144 -11.87 1.49 -6.97
N LYS A 145 -12.84 0.86 -7.65
CA LYS A 145 -14.27 1.15 -7.46
C LYS A 145 -14.75 0.85 -6.05
N ALA A 146 -14.29 -0.23 -5.44
CA ALA A 146 -14.62 -0.57 -4.05
C ALA A 146 -14.22 0.54 -3.07
N ARG A 147 -13.17 1.31 -3.41
CA ARG A 147 -12.71 2.46 -2.63
C ARG A 147 -13.16 3.83 -3.16
N LYS A 148 -13.92 3.86 -4.25
CA LYS A 148 -14.31 5.06 -5.02
C LYS A 148 -13.10 5.88 -5.51
N LEU A 149 -12.07 5.18 -5.97
CA LEU A 149 -10.80 5.75 -6.45
C LEU A 149 -10.65 5.71 -7.98
N GLU A 150 -11.67 5.32 -8.74
CA GLU A 150 -11.58 5.12 -10.19
C GLU A 150 -11.09 6.35 -10.97
N ASN A 151 -11.43 7.55 -10.49
CA ASN A 151 -11.02 8.82 -11.11
C ASN A 151 -9.74 9.41 -10.48
N LYS A 152 -9.07 8.67 -9.59
CA LYS A 152 -7.94 9.12 -8.77
C LYS A 152 -6.64 8.38 -9.09
N ILE A 153 -6.60 7.62 -10.19
CA ILE A 153 -5.40 6.97 -10.72
C ILE A 153 -4.79 7.82 -11.84
N TYR A 154 -3.51 8.18 -11.69
CA TYR A 154 -2.80 9.06 -12.62
C TYR A 154 -1.54 8.39 -13.14
N SER A 155 -1.32 8.42 -14.45
CA SER A 155 -0.04 8.00 -15.04
C SER A 155 0.99 9.13 -14.87
N LEU A 156 2.13 8.81 -14.28
CA LEU A 156 3.25 9.75 -14.07
C LEU A 156 4.33 9.63 -15.16
N GLY A 157 4.39 8.49 -15.84
CA GLY A 157 5.33 8.23 -16.93
C GLY A 157 5.33 6.77 -17.37
N ALA A 158 5.79 6.54 -18.60
CA ALA A 158 5.94 5.20 -19.18
C ALA A 158 7.42 4.85 -19.36
N PHE A 159 7.77 3.60 -19.04
CA PHE A 159 9.15 3.10 -19.02
C PHE A 159 9.23 1.68 -19.60
N ASN A 160 10.44 1.16 -19.72
CA ASN A 160 10.69 -0.23 -20.08
C ASN A 160 11.92 -0.77 -19.35
N PHE A 161 11.99 -2.09 -19.21
CA PHE A 161 13.11 -2.80 -18.59
C PHE A 161 13.99 -3.50 -19.65
N LEU A 162 14.03 -3.01 -20.91
CA LEU A 162 14.77 -3.70 -21.98
C LEU A 162 16.27 -3.85 -21.67
N ASN A 163 16.85 -2.85 -20.98
CA ASN A 163 18.27 -2.79 -20.62
C ASN A 163 18.51 -2.98 -19.11
N ALA A 164 17.52 -3.46 -18.35
CA ALA A 164 17.66 -3.63 -16.91
C ALA A 164 18.35 -4.97 -16.53
N GLU A 165 18.82 -5.08 -15.28
CA GLU A 165 19.46 -6.29 -14.74
C GLU A 165 18.59 -7.54 -14.94
N ARG A 166 17.28 -7.39 -14.72
CA ARG A 166 16.25 -8.34 -15.17
C ARG A 166 15.50 -7.71 -16.34
N GLY A 167 15.78 -8.18 -17.55
CA GLY A 167 15.06 -7.76 -18.75
C GLY A 167 13.59 -8.18 -18.68
N ALA A 168 12.67 -7.23 -18.86
CA ALA A 168 11.25 -7.52 -19.11
C ALA A 168 10.86 -7.05 -20.50
N ARG A 169 10.11 -7.87 -21.25
CA ARG A 169 9.51 -7.46 -22.52
C ARG A 169 8.28 -6.54 -22.34
N ALA A 170 7.93 -6.21 -21.09
CA ALA A 170 6.77 -5.38 -20.78
C ALA A 170 7.14 -3.89 -20.78
N LYS A 171 6.33 -3.09 -21.47
CA LYS A 171 6.23 -1.66 -21.22
C LYS A 171 5.46 -1.46 -19.91
N VAL A 172 6.03 -0.65 -19.02
CA VAL A 172 5.45 -0.37 -17.70
C VAL A 172 5.08 1.10 -17.59
N GLU A 173 4.19 1.40 -16.65
CA GLU A 173 3.91 2.76 -16.24
C GLU A 173 4.15 2.92 -14.74
N VAL A 174 4.63 4.11 -14.37
CA VAL A 174 4.55 4.59 -12.98
C VAL A 174 3.19 5.24 -12.84
N VAL A 175 2.35 4.69 -11.99
CA VAL A 175 1.02 5.24 -11.70
C VAL A 175 0.92 5.64 -10.24
N PHE A 176 0.16 6.69 -9.98
CA PHE A 176 -0.14 7.20 -8.66
C PHE A 176 -1.64 7.14 -8.41
N VAL A 177 -2.06 6.39 -7.40
CA VAL A 177 -3.43 6.38 -6.89
C VAL A 177 -3.50 7.36 -5.73
N LYS A 178 -4.12 8.51 -5.97
CA LYS A 178 -4.31 9.54 -4.95
C LYS A 178 -5.36 9.09 -3.95
N ILE A 179 -4.98 9.11 -2.67
CA ILE A 179 -5.93 8.96 -1.57
C ILE A 179 -6.12 10.35 -0.96
N GLU A 180 -7.37 10.75 -0.80
CA GLU A 180 -7.71 12.04 -0.20
C GLU A 180 -8.18 11.79 1.22
N ASN A 181 -7.83 12.71 2.12
CA ASN A 181 -8.24 12.64 3.52
C ASN A 181 -9.77 12.50 3.62
N GLU A 182 -10.22 11.59 4.48
CA GLU A 182 -11.62 11.23 4.68
C GLU A 182 -12.50 12.43 5.05
N ARG A 183 -11.93 13.47 5.70
CA ARG A 183 -12.69 14.69 6.04
C ARG A 183 -13.17 15.48 4.82
N TYR A 184 -12.54 15.29 3.66
CA TYR A 184 -12.79 16.07 2.45
C TYR A 184 -13.16 15.21 1.25
N SER A 185 -13.29 13.89 1.43
CA SER A 185 -13.61 12.98 0.33
C SER A 185 -14.76 12.04 0.68
N ASP A 186 -15.46 11.63 -0.35
CA ASP A 186 -16.49 10.60 -0.33
C ASP A 186 -15.91 9.19 -0.54
N ASN A 187 -14.58 9.04 -0.48
CA ASN A 187 -13.83 7.79 -0.58
C ASN A 187 -14.25 6.78 0.50
N VAL A 188 -14.03 5.50 0.23
CA VAL A 188 -14.15 4.46 1.26
C VAL A 188 -12.77 4.15 1.84
N SER A 189 -12.63 4.26 3.15
CA SER A 189 -11.40 3.90 3.86
C SER A 189 -11.10 2.41 3.73
N ALA A 190 -9.84 2.00 3.88
CA ALA A 190 -9.48 0.59 3.87
C ALA A 190 -10.14 -0.18 5.03
N PHE A 191 -10.30 0.48 6.18
CA PHE A 191 -10.94 -0.10 7.35
C PHE A 191 -12.45 -0.28 7.18
N ASP A 192 -13.15 0.72 6.63
CA ASP A 192 -14.59 0.62 6.36
C ASP A 192 -14.87 -0.47 5.30
N LEU A 193 -14.08 -0.51 4.23
CA LEU A 193 -14.19 -1.56 3.22
C LEU A 193 -13.98 -2.95 3.83
N PHE A 194 -12.96 -3.09 4.70
CA PHE A 194 -12.72 -4.35 5.41
C PHE A 194 -13.91 -4.72 6.31
N LEU A 195 -14.47 -3.76 7.05
CA LEU A 195 -15.63 -4.00 7.90
C LEU A 195 -16.83 -4.47 7.09
N ASP A 196 -17.15 -3.79 5.99
CA ASP A 196 -18.29 -4.11 5.13
C ASP A 196 -18.16 -5.50 4.47
N GLU A 197 -16.95 -5.88 4.04
CA GLU A 197 -16.70 -7.16 3.38
C GLU A 197 -16.68 -8.35 4.35
N ASN A 198 -16.17 -8.16 5.57
CA ASN A 198 -15.93 -9.25 6.53
C ASN A 198 -17.05 -9.38 7.56
N PHE A 199 -17.78 -8.30 7.84
CA PHE A 199 -18.83 -8.28 8.86
C PHE A 199 -20.17 -7.91 8.22
N LYS A 200 -21.06 -8.89 8.13
CA LYS A 200 -22.47 -8.64 7.76
C LYS A 200 -23.21 -8.09 8.97
N PHE A 201 -23.15 -6.77 9.17
CA PHE A 201 -23.97 -6.13 10.19
C PHE A 201 -25.44 -6.19 9.77
N ASN A 202 -26.22 -7.05 10.41
CA ASN A 202 -27.69 -7.01 10.32
C ASN A 202 -28.17 -5.73 11.02
N THR A 203 -28.30 -4.64 10.27
CA THR A 203 -28.78 -3.33 10.73
C THR A 203 -30.27 -3.33 11.13
N THR A 204 -30.94 -4.48 11.17
CA THR A 204 -32.32 -4.62 11.66
C THR A 204 -32.49 -4.33 13.14
N SER A 205 -31.42 -4.40 13.94
CA SER A 205 -31.43 -3.74 15.25
C SER A 205 -30.90 -2.31 15.07
N LYS A 206 -31.82 -1.36 14.82
CA LYS A 206 -31.50 0.04 15.08
C LYS A 206 -30.97 0.10 16.51
N PHE A 207 -29.72 0.54 16.69
CA PHE A 207 -29.22 0.95 17.99
C PHE A 207 -30.16 2.03 18.51
N ASN A 208 -31.17 1.63 19.28
CA ASN A 208 -32.15 2.55 19.81
C ASN A 208 -31.53 3.18 21.06
N GLN A 209 -30.85 4.31 20.85
CA GLN A 209 -30.18 5.06 21.90
C GLN A 209 -31.14 5.39 23.06
N GLU A 210 -32.43 5.59 22.78
CA GLU A 210 -33.44 5.80 23.82
C GLU A 210 -33.68 4.53 24.65
N ALA A 211 -33.80 3.37 24.00
CA ALA A 211 -33.97 2.09 24.71
C ALA A 211 -32.77 1.78 25.62
N GLN A 212 -31.56 2.11 25.18
CA GLN A 212 -30.34 1.91 25.97
C GLN A 212 -30.22 2.92 27.11
N ARG A 213 -30.57 4.19 26.89
CA ARG A 213 -30.64 5.22 27.94
C ARG A 213 -31.67 4.86 29.01
N GLU A 214 -32.85 4.40 28.61
CA GLU A 214 -33.90 3.97 29.54
C GLU A 214 -33.50 2.71 30.33
N ARG A 215 -32.78 1.78 29.70
CA ARG A 215 -32.21 0.62 30.40
C ARG A 215 -31.18 1.05 31.47
N ILE A 216 -30.23 1.89 31.11
CA ILE A 216 -29.21 2.42 32.03
C ILE A 216 -29.87 3.18 33.19
N LYS A 217 -30.90 3.99 32.89
CA LYS A 217 -31.65 4.74 33.90
C LYS A 217 -32.38 3.83 34.88
N LYS A 218 -33.02 2.74 34.42
CA LYS A 218 -33.67 1.74 35.29
C LYS A 218 -32.66 0.98 36.15
N GLU A 219 -31.51 0.60 35.60
CA GLU A 219 -30.43 -0.06 36.34
C GLU A 219 -29.84 0.87 37.44
N LEU A 220 -29.70 2.16 37.16
CA LEU A 220 -29.30 3.18 38.14
C LEU A 220 -30.34 3.44 39.24
N ILE A 221 -31.64 3.33 38.92
CA ILE A 221 -32.72 3.49 39.91
C ILE A 221 -32.79 2.24 40.80
N ASN A 222 -32.68 1.05 40.24
CA ASN A 222 -32.73 -0.20 41.01
C ASN A 222 -31.51 -0.39 41.92
N SER A 223 -30.33 0.07 41.51
CA SER A 223 -29.12 0.04 42.36
C SER A 223 -29.20 1.01 43.55
N LYS A 224 -29.97 2.10 43.45
CA LYS A 224 -30.23 3.02 44.58
C LYS A 224 -31.24 2.49 45.60
N ASN A 225 -32.05 1.48 45.25
CA ASN A 225 -33.02 0.88 46.16
C ASN A 225 -32.44 -0.30 46.98
N HIS A 226 -31.13 -0.56 46.86
CA HIS A 226 -30.39 -1.59 47.60
C HIS A 226 -29.30 -1.01 48.53
N LEU A 227 -29.39 0.28 48.86
CA LEU A 227 -28.63 0.97 49.92
C LEU A 227 -29.62 1.49 50.96
#